data_AF-A0A6P2NU06-F1
#
_entry.id   AF-A0A6P2NU06-F1
#
_cell.length_a   1.000
_cell.length_b   1.000
_cell.length_c   1.000
_cell.angle_alpha   90.00
_cell.angle_beta   90.00
_cell.angle_gamma   90.00
#
_symmetry.space_group_name_H-M   'P 1'
#
loop_
_entity.id
_entity.type
_entity.pdbx_description
1 polymer ?
#
loop_
_entity_poly.entity_id
_entity_poly.type
_entity_poly.pdbx_seq_one_letter_code
_entity_poly.pdbx_strand_id
1 'polypeptide(L)'
;MAKHHFTKKDDSERRTIRKVFRVTEEEDQKIRHSASIRQMDDSEFIRRAALGRKADVDYETEIVLALSDITRAVRAMHAAMVERGIAPPEAELLPLILEARAAMLRISK
;
A
#
# COMPACT_ATOMS: atom_id res chain seq x y z
N MET A 1 8.88 3.87 41.00
CA MET A 1 8.08 5.00 40.49
C MET A 1 8.48 5.24 39.03
N ALA A 2 7.75 4.69 38.07
CA ALA A 2 8.09 4.84 36.65
C ALA A 2 7.81 6.29 36.19
N LYS A 3 8.85 7.01 35.75
CA LYS A 3 8.71 8.34 35.16
C LYS A 3 8.06 8.19 33.78
N HIS A 4 6.80 8.58 33.65
CA HIS A 4 6.16 8.72 32.34
C HIS A 4 6.78 9.92 31.60
N HIS A 5 7.72 9.66 30.71
CA HIS A 5 8.38 10.69 29.88
C HIS A 5 7.50 11.23 28.74
N PHE A 6 6.29 10.69 28.57
CA PHE A 6 5.35 11.14 27.54
C PHE A 6 3.99 11.45 28.18
N THR A 7 3.80 12.71 28.53
CA THR A 7 2.46 13.26 28.77
C THR A 7 1.74 13.41 27.44
N LYS A 8 0.61 12.72 27.31
CA LYS A 8 -0.29 12.84 26.17
C LYS A 8 -0.79 14.30 26.13
N LYS A 9 -0.31 15.09 25.16
CA LYS A 9 -0.78 16.48 24.97
C LYS A 9 -2.30 16.51 24.84
N ASP A 10 -2.92 17.53 25.43
CA ASP A 10 -4.35 17.75 25.39
C ASP A 10 -4.83 17.85 23.93
N ASP A 11 -6.05 17.41 23.62
CA ASP A 11 -6.51 17.33 22.22
C ASP A 11 -6.66 18.74 21.59
N SER A 12 -6.85 19.77 22.42
CA SER A 12 -6.83 21.19 22.04
C SER A 12 -5.46 21.70 21.59
N GLU A 13 -4.36 21.04 21.97
CA GLU A 13 -2.99 21.41 21.58
C GLU A 13 -2.49 20.64 20.35
N ARG A 14 -3.31 19.75 19.80
CA ARG A 14 -2.93 18.86 18.70
C ARG A 14 -3.42 19.42 17.37
N ARG A 15 -2.50 19.54 16.41
CA ARG A 15 -2.80 19.79 14.98
C ARG A 15 -3.64 21.06 14.74
N THR A 16 -3.31 22.14 15.44
CA THR A 16 -4.05 23.41 15.42
C THR A 16 -3.70 24.36 14.27
N ILE A 17 -2.56 24.13 13.59
CA ILE A 17 -2.08 25.00 12.50
C ILE A 17 -2.62 24.50 11.16
N ARG A 18 -3.42 25.33 10.48
CA ARG A 18 -3.90 25.06 9.11
C ARG A 18 -2.85 25.45 8.08
N LYS A 19 -2.58 24.55 7.12
CA LYS A 19 -1.83 24.85 5.90
C LYS A 19 -2.74 24.70 4.70
N VAL A 20 -2.61 25.61 3.74
CA VAL A 20 -3.35 25.60 2.47
C VAL A 20 -2.33 25.68 1.35
N PHE A 21 -2.52 24.87 0.32
CA PHE A 21 -1.69 24.82 -0.88
C PHE A 21 -2.64 24.67 -2.08
N ARG A 22 -2.16 25.08 -3.26
CA ARG A 22 -2.86 24.87 -4.52
C ARG A 22 -2.29 23.62 -5.17
N VAL A 23 -3.15 22.81 -5.77
CA VAL A 23 -2.78 21.65 -6.58
C VAL A 23 -3.47 21.76 -7.93
N THR A 24 -2.83 21.18 -8.94
CA THR A 24 -3.47 20.88 -10.22
C THR A 24 -4.48 19.75 -10.06
N GLU A 25 -5.35 19.57 -11.05
CA GLU A 25 -6.34 18.49 -11.06
C GLU A 25 -5.67 17.10 -11.08
N GLU A 26 -4.57 16.94 -11.83
CA GLU A 26 -3.80 15.70 -11.86
C GLU A 26 -3.18 15.36 -10.50
N GLU A 27 -2.65 16.37 -9.79
CA GLU A 27 -2.10 16.20 -8.44
C GLU A 27 -3.19 15.83 -7.43
N ASP A 28 -4.37 16.46 -7.49
CA ASP A 28 -5.51 16.11 -6.63
C ASP A 28 -5.96 14.66 -6.83
N GLN A 29 -6.05 14.21 -8.09
CA GLN A 29 -6.39 12.82 -8.40
C GLN A 29 -5.36 11.84 -7.84
N LYS A 30 -4.05 12.13 -8.01
CA LYS A 30 -2.96 11.31 -7.45
C LYS A 30 -3.02 11.26 -5.93
N ILE A 31 -3.28 12.39 -5.27
CA ILE A 31 -3.44 12.49 -3.81
C ILE A 31 -4.60 11.60 -3.35
N ARG A 32 -5.79 11.77 -3.94
CA ARG A 32 -6.99 11.01 -3.56
C ARG A 32 -6.82 9.51 -3.77
N HIS A 33 -6.25 9.13 -4.91
CA HIS A 33 -5.97 7.72 -5.19
C HIS A 33 -5.03 7.11 -4.14
N SER A 34 -3.94 7.82 -3.85
CA SER A 34 -2.95 7.37 -2.86
C SER A 34 -3.50 7.32 -1.43
N ALA A 35 -4.33 8.28 -1.05
CA ALA A 35 -5.02 8.33 0.24
C ALA A 35 -6.05 7.20 0.36
N SER A 36 -6.82 6.95 -0.70
CA SER A 36 -7.81 5.87 -0.78
C SER A 36 -7.17 4.48 -0.63
N ILE A 37 -6.04 4.23 -1.29
CA ILE A 37 -5.31 2.95 -1.15
C ILE A 37 -4.96 2.69 0.32
N ARG A 38 -4.63 3.76 1.07
CA ARG A 38 -4.19 3.69 2.47
C ARG A 38 -5.34 3.89 3.47
N GLN A 39 -6.59 3.92 2.99
CA GLN A 39 -7.81 4.10 3.79
C GLN A 39 -7.73 5.29 4.77
N MET A 40 -7.19 6.42 4.31
CA MET A 40 -7.07 7.64 5.10
C MET A 40 -7.58 8.87 4.32
N ASP A 41 -7.85 9.95 5.04
CA ASP A 41 -8.22 11.22 4.43
C ASP A 41 -7.01 11.92 3.79
N ASP A 42 -7.27 12.76 2.80
CA ASP A 42 -6.26 13.50 2.04
C ASP A 42 -5.35 14.35 2.96
N SER A 43 -5.91 14.92 4.03
CA SER A 43 -5.17 15.81 4.93
C SER A 43 -4.20 15.03 5.83
N GLU A 44 -4.60 13.85 6.31
CA GLU A 44 -3.75 12.92 7.05
C GLU A 44 -2.67 12.34 6.14
N PHE A 45 -3.03 11.96 4.90
CA PHE A 45 -2.08 11.48 3.90
C PHE A 45 -0.99 12.52 3.60
N ILE A 46 -1.38 13.75 3.27
CA ILE A 46 -0.46 14.85 2.95
C ILE A 46 0.40 15.22 4.16
N ARG A 47 -0.16 15.18 5.37
CA ARG A 47 0.62 15.45 6.57
C ARG A 47 1.67 14.36 6.81
N ARG A 48 1.31 13.08 6.67
CA ARG A 48 2.28 11.97 6.81
C ARG A 48 3.37 12.04 5.75
N ALA A 49 2.97 12.38 4.52
CA ALA A 49 3.86 12.63 3.40
C ALA A 49 4.90 13.71 3.70
N ALA A 50 4.45 14.89 4.12
CA ALA A 50 5.30 16.02 4.43
C ALA A 50 6.23 15.77 5.63
N LEU A 51 5.85 14.85 6.53
CA LEU A 51 6.66 14.45 7.69
C LEU A 51 7.63 13.30 7.38
N GLY A 52 7.84 12.95 6.11
CA GLY A 52 8.80 11.91 5.70
C GLY A 52 8.35 10.48 6.02
N ARG A 53 7.12 10.27 6.53
CA ARG A 53 6.56 8.92 6.78
C ARG A 53 6.04 8.24 5.50
N LYS A 54 6.31 8.85 4.34
CA LYS A 54 5.93 8.38 3.01
C LYS A 54 6.97 7.44 2.39
N ALA A 55 8.25 7.66 2.65
CA ALA A 55 9.31 7.02 1.86
C ALA A 55 9.36 5.50 2.05
N ASP A 56 9.22 5.02 3.29
CA ASP A 56 9.27 3.58 3.57
C ASP A 56 7.99 2.86 3.11
N VAL A 57 6.82 3.51 3.27
CA VAL A 57 5.52 2.88 2.96
C VAL A 57 5.19 2.90 1.45
N ASP A 58 5.62 3.92 0.71
CA ASP A 58 5.27 4.09 -0.71
C ASP A 58 5.91 3.02 -1.60
N TYR A 59 7.21 2.74 -1.42
CA TYR A 59 7.93 1.75 -2.25
C TYR A 59 7.45 0.33 -1.96
N GLU A 60 7.24 0.01 -0.68
CA GLU A 60 6.78 -1.31 -0.24
C GLU A 60 5.34 -1.59 -0.69
N THR A 61 4.44 -0.60 -0.61
CA THR A 61 3.03 -0.77 -0.99
C THR A 61 2.87 -0.94 -2.50
N GLU A 62 3.56 -0.14 -3.32
CA GLU A 62 3.47 -0.27 -4.79
C GLU A 62 4.01 -1.62 -5.28
N ILE A 63 5.13 -2.09 -4.72
CA ILE A 63 5.68 -3.41 -5.05
C ILE A 63 4.73 -4.53 -4.62
N VAL A 64 4.11 -4.43 -3.43
CA VAL A 64 3.13 -5.42 -2.97
C VAL A 64 1.88 -5.43 -3.85
N LEU A 65 1.39 -4.28 -4.30
CA LEU A 65 0.25 -4.21 -5.21
C LEU A 65 0.59 -4.81 -6.59
N ALA A 66 1.75 -4.47 -7.17
CA ALA A 66 2.19 -5.04 -8.44
C ALA A 66 2.36 -6.57 -8.37
N LEU A 67 2.95 -7.09 -7.27
CA LEU A 67 3.05 -8.52 -7.04
C LEU A 67 1.67 -9.19 -6.87
N SER A 68 0.72 -8.51 -6.22
CA SER A 68 -0.67 -8.99 -6.09
C SER A 68 -1.32 -9.17 -7.45
N ASP A 69 -1.14 -8.20 -8.34
CA ASP A 69 -1.73 -8.20 -9.69
C ASP A 69 -1.14 -9.31 -10.56
N ILE A 70 0.18 -9.49 -10.51
CA ILE A 70 0.86 -10.62 -11.18
C ILE A 70 0.27 -11.95 -10.69
N THR A 71 0.12 -12.12 -9.38
CA THR A 71 -0.41 -13.36 -8.80
C THR A 71 -1.86 -13.62 -9.24
N ARG A 72 -2.67 -12.56 -9.34
CA ARG A 72 -4.06 -12.65 -9.82
C ARG A 72 -4.13 -12.99 -11.31
N ALA A 73 -3.27 -12.39 -12.14
CA ALA A 73 -3.18 -12.67 -13.56
C ALA A 73 -2.79 -14.12 -13.83
N VAL A 74 -1.81 -14.65 -13.08
CA VAL A 74 -1.37 -16.05 -13.18
C VAL A 74 -2.52 -17.01 -12.82
N ARG A 75 -3.29 -16.72 -11.77
CA ARG A 75 -4.47 -17.53 -11.40
C ARG A 75 -5.57 -17.48 -12.47
N ALA A 76 -5.81 -16.32 -13.06
CA ALA A 76 -6.79 -16.18 -14.14
C ALA A 76 -6.37 -16.96 -15.39
N MET A 77 -5.08 -16.93 -15.74
CA MET A 77 -4.52 -17.74 -16.82
C MET A 77 -4.68 -19.23 -16.55
N HIS A 78 -4.37 -19.68 -15.33
CA HIS A 78 -4.58 -21.06 -14.90
C HIS A 78 -6.03 -21.51 -15.08
N ALA A 79 -6.99 -20.73 -14.55
CA ALA A 79 -8.41 -21.03 -14.69
C ALA A 79 -8.85 -21.13 -16.16
N ALA A 80 -8.39 -20.22 -17.02
CA ALA A 80 -8.70 -20.24 -18.44
C ALA A 80 -8.12 -21.46 -19.18
N MET A 81 -6.97 -21.98 -18.75
CA MET A 81 -6.39 -23.22 -19.30
C MET A 81 -7.25 -24.43 -18.91
N VAL A 82 -7.66 -24.52 -17.64
CA VAL A 82 -8.54 -25.58 -17.14
C VAL A 82 -9.89 -25.58 -17.87
N GLU A 83 -10.52 -24.42 -18.05
CA GLU A 83 -11.79 -24.29 -18.79
C GLU A 83 -11.68 -24.79 -20.24
N ARG A 84 -10.50 -24.67 -20.85
CA ARG A 84 -10.21 -25.12 -22.21
C ARG A 84 -9.74 -26.58 -22.28
N GLY A 85 -9.70 -27.29 -21.16
CA GLY A 85 -9.21 -28.68 -21.07
C GLY A 85 -7.70 -28.80 -21.28
N ILE A 86 -6.95 -27.70 -21.16
CA ILE A 86 -5.50 -27.68 -21.27
C ILE A 86 -4.94 -27.86 -19.85
N ALA A 87 -4.11 -28.90 -19.65
CA ALA A 87 -3.43 -29.11 -18.38
C ALA A 87 -2.45 -27.94 -18.10
N PRO A 88 -2.64 -27.17 -17.01
CA PRO A 88 -1.72 -26.10 -16.66
C PRO A 88 -0.33 -26.65 -16.27
N PRO A 89 0.77 -25.95 -16.58
CA PRO A 89 2.11 -26.35 -16.16
C PRO A 89 2.32 -26.04 -14.66
N GLU A 90 1.67 -26.81 -13.80
CA GLU A 90 1.66 -26.60 -12.34
C GLU A 90 3.06 -26.59 -11.73
N ALA A 91 3.97 -27.42 -12.27
CA ALA A 91 5.36 -27.48 -11.83
C ALA A 91 6.12 -26.16 -12.03
N GLU A 92 5.67 -25.32 -12.96
CA GLU A 92 6.28 -24.04 -13.31
C GLU A 92 5.53 -22.87 -12.66
N LEU A 93 4.19 -22.96 -12.55
CA LEU A 93 3.35 -21.89 -12.02
C LEU A 93 3.32 -21.83 -10.49
N LEU A 94 3.30 -22.99 -9.81
CA LEU A 94 3.21 -23.02 -8.35
C LEU A 94 4.44 -22.39 -7.65
N PRO A 95 5.69 -22.66 -8.08
CA PRO A 95 6.86 -21.99 -7.51
C PRO A 95 6.79 -20.47 -7.65
N LEU A 96 6.36 -19.96 -8.82
CA LEU A 96 6.24 -18.54 -9.09
C LEU A 96 5.22 -17.85 -8.16
N ILE A 97 4.07 -18.47 -7.94
CA ILE A 97 3.04 -17.95 -7.02
C ILE A 97 3.55 -17.92 -5.58
N LEU A 98 4.24 -18.99 -5.15
CA LEU A 98 4.77 -19.09 -3.78
C LEU A 98 5.89 -18.08 -3.53
N GLU A 99 6.77 -17.87 -4.51
CA GLU A 99 7.85 -16.90 -4.42
C GLU A 99 7.32 -15.46 -4.41
N ALA A 100 6.32 -15.14 -5.25
CA ALA A 100 5.64 -13.85 -5.21
C ALA A 100 4.99 -13.60 -3.84
N ARG A 101 4.28 -14.58 -3.28
CA ARG A 101 3.72 -14.49 -1.92
C ARG A 101 4.80 -14.28 -0.86
N ALA A 102 5.92 -15.01 -0.95
CA ALA A 102 7.02 -14.89 0.00
C ALA A 102 7.72 -13.52 -0.10
N ALA A 103 7.84 -12.95 -1.31
CA ALA A 103 8.34 -11.60 -1.52
C ALA A 103 7.41 -10.55 -0.86
N MET A 104 6.10 -10.67 -1.05
CA MET A 104 5.11 -9.78 -0.42
C MET A 104 5.18 -9.84 1.12
N LEU A 105 5.36 -11.03 1.69
CA LEU A 105 5.49 -11.20 3.14
C LEU A 105 6.81 -10.66 3.71
N ARG A 106 7.88 -10.60 2.92
CA ARG A 106 9.15 -9.97 3.32
C ARG A 106 9.05 -8.45 3.36
N ILE A 107 8.26 -7.88 2.45
CA ILE A 107 8.03 -6.44 2.34
C ILE A 107 7.03 -5.95 3.41
N SER A 108 6.09 -6.80 3.84
CA SER A 108 5.09 -6.45 4.85
C SER A 108 5.60 -6.48 6.31
N LYS A 109 6.89 -6.69 6.57
CA LYS A 109 7.49 -6.83 7.91
C LYS A 109 8.40 -5.66 8.22
#